data_AF-A0A1V6CJQ8-F1
#
_entry.id   AF-A0A1V6CJQ8-F1
#
_cell.length_a   1.000
_cell.length_b   1.000
_cell.length_c   1.000
_cell.angle_alpha   90.00
_cell.angle_beta   90.00
_cell.angle_gamma   90.00
#
_symmetry.space_group_name_H-M   'P 1'
#
loop_
_entity.id
_entity.type
_entity.pdbx_description
1 polymer ?
#
loop_
_entity_poly.entity_id
_entity_poly.type
_entity_poly.pdbx_seq_one_letter_code
_entity_poly.pdbx_strand_id
1 'polypeptide(L)'
;MTQTQWIRKNGKTAQGKQEYIEYLENKNKLSPMKAIKANCYQCMNSYVDGKNDCEISDCPLYPYMPYRKDKIKSKRILTEKQKESLRKLISLRSGTRRIASGSN
;
A
#
# COMPACT_ATOMS: atom_id res chain seq x y z
N MET A 1 -9.39 23.12 -12.11
CA MET A 1 -8.36 22.15 -11.68
C MET A 1 -9.08 20.93 -11.15
N THR A 2 -8.79 19.72 -11.65
CA THR A 2 -9.45 18.50 -11.16
C THR A 2 -8.84 18.04 -9.83
N GLN A 3 -9.60 17.26 -9.06
CA GLN A 3 -9.13 16.69 -7.78
C GLN A 3 -7.86 15.85 -7.97
N THR A 4 -7.79 15.05 -9.02
CA THR A 4 -6.61 14.22 -9.34
C THR A 4 -5.39 15.05 -9.70
N GLN A 5 -5.55 16.14 -10.45
CA GLN A 5 -4.47 17.08 -10.75
C GLN A 5 -3.91 17.71 -9.47
N TRP A 6 -4.78 18.14 -8.55
CA TRP A 6 -4.36 18.69 -7.26
C TRP A 6 -3.59 17.68 -6.42
N ILE A 7 -4.09 16.44 -6.31
CA ILE A 7 -3.42 15.35 -5.56
C ILE A 7 -2.05 15.03 -6.16
N ARG A 8 -1.94 15.01 -7.49
CA ARG A 8 -0.66 14.76 -8.18
C ARG A 8 0.35 15.86 -7.87
N LYS A 9 -0.08 17.12 -7.84
CA LYS A 9 0.77 18.29 -7.59
C LYS A 9 1.14 18.50 -6.11
N ASN A 10 0.16 18.41 -5.21
CA ASN A 10 0.30 18.84 -3.81
C ASN A 10 0.30 17.67 -2.81
N GLY A 11 -0.36 16.56 -3.15
CA GLY A 11 -0.51 15.42 -2.26
C GLY A 11 0.80 14.67 -2.05
N LYS A 12 1.10 14.30 -0.81
CA LYS A 12 2.34 13.59 -0.45
C LYS A 12 2.35 12.18 -1.02
N THR A 13 3.53 11.67 -1.37
CA THR A 13 3.69 10.27 -1.82
C THR A 13 3.50 9.31 -0.66
N ALA A 14 2.27 8.86 -0.41
CA ALA A 14 1.87 8.03 0.72
C ALA A 14 1.02 6.82 0.28
N GLN A 15 0.89 5.81 1.15
CA GLN A 15 -0.02 4.68 0.93
C GLN A 15 -1.44 5.20 0.67
N GLY A 16 -2.12 4.64 -0.35
CA GLY A 16 -3.47 5.04 -0.73
C GLY A 16 -3.54 6.10 -1.82
N LYS A 17 -2.44 6.82 -2.12
CA LYS A 17 -2.43 7.86 -3.18
C LYS A 17 -2.86 7.29 -4.53
N GLN A 18 -2.18 6.23 -4.96
CA GLN A 18 -2.41 5.66 -6.28
C GLN A 18 -3.79 4.99 -6.35
N GLU A 19 -4.18 4.28 -5.29
CA GLU A 19 -5.49 3.64 -5.19
C GLU A 19 -6.62 4.68 -5.24
N TYR A 20 -6.44 5.84 -4.58
CA TYR A 20 -7.42 6.92 -4.61
C TYR A 20 -7.51 7.59 -5.98
N ILE A 21 -6.37 7.87 -6.61
CA ILE A 21 -6.32 8.40 -7.99
C ILE A 21 -7.00 7.42 -8.96
N GLU A 22 -6.65 6.14 -8.91
CA GLU A 22 -7.24 5.08 -9.74
C GLU A 22 -8.76 5.03 -9.57
N TYR A 23 -9.25 5.12 -8.33
CA TYR A 23 -10.69 5.17 -8.06
C TYR A 23 -11.35 6.45 -8.59
N LEU A 24 -10.69 7.61 -8.48
CA LEU A 24 -11.23 8.87 -9.00
C LEU A 24 -11.30 8.88 -10.54
N GLU A 25 -10.29 8.32 -11.21
CA GLU A 25 -10.17 8.30 -12.68
C GLU A 25 -11.05 7.21 -13.31
N ASN A 26 -10.99 5.99 -12.78
CA ASN A 26 -11.55 4.81 -13.45
C ASN A 26 -12.82 4.29 -12.78
N LYS A 27 -13.15 4.75 -11.56
CA LYS A 27 -14.27 4.26 -10.73
C LYS A 27 -14.28 2.74 -10.51
N ASN A 28 -13.13 2.09 -10.68
CA ASN A 28 -12.98 0.65 -10.54
C ASN A 28 -13.15 0.21 -9.08
N LYS A 29 -13.70 -1.00 -8.90
CA LYS A 29 -13.78 -1.65 -7.60
C LYS A 29 -12.38 -1.97 -7.08
N LEU A 30 -11.98 -1.30 -6.01
CA LEU A 30 -10.74 -1.59 -5.29
C LEU A 30 -10.92 -2.84 -4.41
N SER A 31 -9.83 -3.58 -4.20
CA SER A 31 -9.82 -4.61 -3.16
C SER A 31 -9.99 -3.95 -1.78
N PRO A 32 -10.53 -4.65 -0.76
CA PRO A 32 -10.84 -4.04 0.52
C PRO A 32 -9.67 -3.26 1.13
N MET A 33 -8.47 -3.83 1.16
CA MET A 33 -7.28 -3.15 1.69
C MET A 33 -6.83 -1.94 0.85
N LYS A 34 -7.01 -1.98 -0.49
CA LYS A 34 -6.73 -0.82 -1.35
C LYS A 34 -7.72 0.30 -1.08
N ALA A 35 -9.01 -0.03 -0.94
CA ALA A 35 -10.07 0.92 -0.63
C ALA A 35 -9.84 1.60 0.73
N ILE A 36 -9.47 0.84 1.76
CA ILE A 36 -9.14 1.38 3.08
C ILE A 36 -7.96 2.37 2.99
N LYS A 37 -6.88 1.99 2.29
CA LYS A 37 -5.73 2.90 2.10
C LYS A 37 -6.12 4.18 1.36
N ALA A 38 -6.89 4.06 0.28
CA ALA A 38 -7.40 5.20 -0.48
C ALA A 38 -8.26 6.12 0.42
N ASN A 39 -9.13 5.53 1.24
CA ASN A 39 -9.95 6.28 2.19
C ASN A 39 -9.10 7.00 3.24
N CYS A 40 -8.10 6.33 3.85
CA CYS A 40 -7.19 7.01 4.78
C CYS A 40 -6.41 8.14 4.11
N TYR A 41 -6.00 7.97 2.85
CA TYR A 41 -5.32 9.02 2.08
C TYR A 41 -6.21 10.24 1.86
N GLN A 42 -7.47 10.03 1.49
CA GLN A 42 -8.46 11.09 1.37
C GLN A 42 -8.77 11.76 2.71
N CYS A 43 -9.04 10.96 3.75
CA CYS A 43 -9.42 11.41 5.09
C CYS A 43 -8.33 12.29 5.73
N MET A 44 -7.07 11.89 5.60
CA MET A 44 -5.90 12.63 6.09
C MET A 44 -5.46 13.75 5.12
N ASN A 45 -6.38 14.26 4.30
CA ASN A 45 -6.15 15.33 3.34
C ASN A 45 -4.87 15.15 2.50
N SER A 46 -4.72 13.98 1.86
CA SER A 46 -3.54 13.63 1.06
C SER A 46 -2.20 13.63 1.83
N TYR A 47 -2.24 13.57 3.17
CA TYR A 47 -1.10 13.61 4.08
C TYR A 47 -0.17 14.81 3.84
N VAL A 48 -0.76 15.97 3.54
CA VAL A 48 -0.01 17.21 3.26
C VAL A 48 0.86 17.64 4.44
N ASP A 49 0.38 17.39 5.66
CA ASP A 49 1.03 17.66 6.94
C ASP A 49 2.05 16.59 7.34
N GLY A 50 1.81 15.31 7.03
CA GLY A 50 2.72 14.24 7.41
C GLY A 50 2.13 12.85 7.26
N LYS A 51 2.99 11.83 7.20
CA LYS A 51 2.58 10.42 7.19
C LYS A 51 2.46 9.93 8.65
N ASN A 52 1.53 10.53 9.38
CA ASN A 52 1.39 10.32 10.82
C ASN A 52 0.19 9.43 11.14
N ASP A 53 0.18 8.93 12.36
CA ASP A 53 -0.99 8.28 12.94
C ASP A 53 -2.09 9.30 13.17
N CYS A 54 -3.34 8.97 12.84
CA CYS A 54 -4.47 9.87 13.06
C CYS A 54 -5.01 9.79 14.50
N GLU A 55 -4.72 8.70 15.22
CA GLU A 55 -5.10 8.50 16.64
C GLU A 55 -6.61 8.55 16.93
N ILE A 56 -7.46 8.43 15.89
CA ILE A 56 -8.93 8.44 15.99
C ILE A 56 -9.43 7.05 16.40
N SER A 57 -9.55 6.77 17.70
CA SER A 57 -9.86 5.43 18.22
C SER A 57 -11.28 4.93 17.92
N ASP A 58 -12.23 5.84 17.74
CA ASP A 58 -13.64 5.55 17.38
C ASP A 58 -13.83 5.32 15.88
N CYS A 59 -12.81 5.57 15.06
CA CYS A 59 -12.86 5.28 13.63
C CYS A 59 -12.83 3.76 13.39
N PRO A 60 -13.83 3.17 12.70
CA PRO A 60 -13.88 1.74 12.42
C PRO A 60 -12.71 1.26 11.54
N LEU A 61 -12.05 2.17 10.82
CA LEU A 61 -10.88 1.87 9.99
C LEU A 61 -9.55 2.07 10.72
N TYR A 62 -9.55 2.63 11.93
CA TYR A 62 -8.33 2.87 12.72
C TYR A 62 -7.47 1.60 12.90
N PRO A 63 -8.03 0.40 13.14
CA PRO A 63 -7.26 -0.84 13.18
C PRO A 63 -6.42 -1.13 11.92
N TYR A 64 -6.86 -0.63 10.78
CA TYR A 64 -6.25 -0.86 9.47
C TYR A 64 -5.44 0.34 8.96
N MET A 65 -5.41 1.45 9.70
CA MET A 65 -4.77 2.71 9.30
C MET A 65 -3.29 2.48 8.92
N PRO A 66 -2.81 2.89 7.73
CA PRO A 66 -1.47 2.62 7.21
C PRO A 66 -0.30 2.86 8.17
N TYR A 67 -0.28 4.02 8.82
CA TYR A 67 0.78 4.56 9.67
C TYR A 67 0.48 4.49 11.18
N ARG A 68 -0.48 3.67 11.60
CA ARG A 68 -0.77 3.46 13.03
C ARG A 68 0.49 3.01 13.78
N LYS A 69 0.82 3.69 14.89
CA LYS A 69 2.03 3.48 15.69
C LYS A 69 2.04 2.10 16.36
N ASP A 70 0.94 1.72 16.99
CA ASP A 70 0.84 0.48 17.78
C ASP A 70 0.37 -0.73 16.96
N LYS A 71 0.79 -0.83 15.70
CA LYS A 71 0.46 -1.99 14.88
C LYS A 71 1.11 -3.25 15.44
N ILE A 72 0.29 -4.14 15.98
CA ILE A 72 0.70 -5.49 16.36
C ILE A 72 1.11 -6.23 15.08
N LYS A 73 2.42 -6.32 14.83
CA LYS A 73 2.97 -7.15 13.76
C LYS A 73 2.92 -8.59 14.22
N SER A 74 1.92 -9.36 13.78
CA SER A 74 1.95 -10.80 13.99
C SER A 74 3.08 -11.40 13.15
N LYS A 75 4.13 -11.89 13.82
CA LYS A 75 5.16 -12.70 13.17
C LYS A 75 4.55 -14.06 12.86
N ARG A 76 4.21 -14.31 11.60
CA ARG A 76 3.89 -15.67 11.16
C ARG A 76 5.16 -16.52 11.26
N ILE A 77 5.11 -17.58 12.06
CA ILE A 77 6.17 -18.59 12.13
C ILE A 77 5.97 -19.51 10.92
N LEU A 78 6.95 -19.56 10.01
CA LEU A 78 6.90 -20.45 8.85
C LEU A 78 7.34 -21.87 9.25
N THR A 79 6.65 -22.87 8.72
CA THR A 79 7.08 -24.28 8.80
C THR A 79 8.31 -24.51 7.91
N GLU A 80 9.08 -25.56 8.17
CA GLU A 80 10.27 -25.89 7.35
C GLU A 80 9.90 -26.10 5.87
N LYS A 81 8.78 -26.76 5.57
CA LYS A 81 8.26 -26.91 4.20
C LYS A 81 8.00 -25.56 3.52
N GLN A 82 7.43 -24.60 4.25
CA GLN A 82 7.19 -23.25 3.74
C GLN A 82 8.50 -22.48 3.50
N LYS A 83 9.49 -22.64 4.38
CA LYS A 83 10.82 -22.04 4.22
C LYS A 83 11.52 -22.57 2.97
N GLU A 84 11.50 -23.89 2.75
CA GLU A 84 12.09 -24.53 1.57
C GLU A 84 11.43 -24.05 0.28
N SER A 85 10.10 -24.02 0.25
CA SER A 85 9.32 -23.50 -0.90
C SER A 85 9.70 -22.06 -1.23
N LEU A 86 9.86 -21.21 -0.20
CA LEU A 86 10.27 -19.83 -0.37
C LEU A 86 11.70 -19.71 -0.92
N ARG A 87 12.65 -20.50 -0.40
CA ARG A 87 14.03 -20.55 -0.93
C ARG A 87 14.06 -20.93 -2.40
N LYS A 88 13.28 -21.94 -2.79
CA LYS A 88 13.14 -22.37 -4.19
C LYS A 88 12.60 -21.25 -5.09
N LEU A 89 11.54 -20.56 -4.65
CA LEU A 89 10.97 -19.42 -5.39
C LEU A 89 11.96 -18.27 -5.56
N ILE A 90 12.72 -17.94 -4.51
CA ILE A 90 13.74 -16.88 -4.57
C ILE A 90 14.82 -17.25 -5.60
N SER A 91 15.34 -18.49 -5.55
CA SER A 91 16.34 -18.99 -6.49
C SER A 91 15.90 -18.87 -7.96
N LEU A 92 14.66 -19.29 -8.27
CA LEU A 92 14.06 -19.18 -9.61
C LEU A 92 13.95 -17.72 -10.09
N ARG A 93 13.59 -16.79 -9.19
CA ARG A 93 13.48 -15.35 -9.49
C ARG A 93 14.82 -14.66 -9.74
N SER A 94 15.91 -15.14 -9.13
CA SER A 94 17.27 -14.68 -9.41
C SER A 94 17.82 -15.17 -10.76
N GLY A 95 17.33 -16.29 -11.28
CA GLY A 95 17.65 -16.77 -12.63
C GLY A 95 16.94 -15.97 -13.73
N THR A 96 15.64 -15.71 -13.56
CA THR A 96 14.80 -15.02 -14.56
C THR A 96 15.15 -13.54 -14.75
N ARG A 97 15.66 -12.85 -13.72
CA ARG A 97 16.10 -11.44 -13.84
C ARG A 97 17.32 -11.25 -14.76
N ARG A 98 18.18 -12.26 -14.92
CA ARG A 98 19.32 -12.22 -15.85
C ARG A 98 18.90 -12.38 -17.32
N ILE A 99 17.82 -13.09 -17.60
CA ILE A 99 17.31 -13.28 -18.97
C ILE A 99 16.58 -12.02 -19.44
N ALA A 100 15.82 -11.37 -18.56
CA ALA A 100 15.06 -10.15 -18.89
C ALA A 100 15.91 -8.87 -19.07
N SER A 101 17.22 -8.92 -18.80
CA SER A 101 18.15 -7.79 -18.96
C SER A 101 19.08 -7.91 -20.18
N GLY A 102 18.89 -8.94 -21.02
CA GLY A 102 19.68 -9.20 -22.22
C GLY A 102 18.87 -9.17 -23.52
N SER A 103 18.01 -8.17 -23.71
CA SER A 103 17.35 -7.92 -25.01
C SER A 103 17.22 -6.43 -25.24
N ASN A 104 18.34 -5.83 -25.65
CA ASN A 104 18.43 -4.82 -26.71
C ASN A 104 19.89 -4.70 -27.14
#